data_AF-A0A7I5E5X5-F1
#
_entry.id   AF-A0A7I5E5X5-F1
#
_cell.length_a   1.000
_cell.length_b   1.000
_cell.length_c   1.000
_cell.angle_alpha   90.00
_cell.angle_beta   90.00
_cell.angle_gamma   90.00
#
_symmetry.space_group_name_H-M   'P 1'
#
loop_
_entity.id
_entity.type
_entity.pdbx_description
1 polymer ?
#
loop_
_entity_poly.entity_id
_entity_poly.type
_entity_poly.pdbx_seq_one_letter_code
_entity_poly.pdbx_strand_id
1 'polypeptide(L)'
;MCLYPNKDSNVIEGDFRELPTNSSFECDIIETECNREGYNETEHYLHMQIYENETSESQTSSLPNVHMIMIDSTSTFMVKRSLPRTLRFLKNSLGAVQMDFLNKVGDNSRPNGFPLLFGKSVEK
;
A
#
# COMPACT_ATOMS: atom_id res chain seq x y z
N MET A 1 -13.89 -0.89 -12.58
CA MET A 1 -14.81 -1.13 -11.43
C MET A 1 -14.15 -0.70 -10.13
N CYS A 2 -14.93 -0.58 -9.04
CA CYS A 2 -14.39 -0.40 -7.69
C CYS A 2 -14.12 -1.75 -7.02
N LEU A 3 -13.01 -1.86 -6.29
CA LEU A 3 -12.68 -3.04 -5.48
C LEU A 3 -12.75 -2.70 -3.99
N TYR A 4 -13.52 -3.49 -3.24
CA TYR A 4 -13.68 -3.33 -1.79
C TYR A 4 -13.08 -4.52 -1.04
N PRO A 5 -12.37 -4.29 0.07
CA PRO A 5 -11.79 -5.37 0.87
C PRO A 5 -12.90 -6.22 1.51
N ASN A 6 -12.76 -7.55 1.43
CA ASN A 6 -13.64 -8.51 2.10
C ASN A 6 -12.82 -9.50 2.93
N LYS A 7 -12.66 -9.19 4.22
CA LYS A 7 -11.74 -9.91 5.12
C LYS A 7 -10.31 -9.86 4.56
N ASP A 8 -9.50 -10.89 4.84
CA ASP A 8 -8.06 -10.85 4.57
C ASP A 8 -7.64 -11.26 3.16
N SER A 9 -8.45 -12.07 2.46
CA SER A 9 -8.03 -12.69 1.18
C SER A 9 -9.07 -12.58 0.07
N ASN A 10 -10.23 -12.01 0.34
CA ASN A 10 -11.28 -11.85 -0.66
C ASN A 10 -11.49 -10.37 -0.96
N VAL A 11 -12.01 -10.11 -2.15
CA VAL A 11 -12.37 -8.78 -2.63
C VAL A 11 -13.83 -8.83 -3.05
N ILE A 12 -14.57 -7.75 -2.78
CA ILE A 12 -15.90 -7.52 -3.36
C ILE A 12 -15.71 -6.65 -4.58
N GLU A 13 -16.08 -7.18 -5.73
CA GLU A 13 -16.04 -6.52 -7.03
C GLU A 13 -17.34 -5.72 -7.22
N GLY A 14 -17.21 -4.44 -7.59
CA GLY A 14 -18.32 -3.61 -8.02
C GLY A 14 -18.60 -3.74 -9.53
N ASP A 15 -19.60 -3.01 -10.01
CA ASP A 15 -19.96 -3.05 -11.42
C ASP A 15 -18.91 -2.36 -12.33
N PHE A 16 -18.71 -2.93 -13.51
CA PHE A 16 -17.95 -2.29 -14.58
C PHE A 16 -18.70 -1.06 -15.10
N ARG A 17 -17.94 0.00 -15.41
CA ARG A 17 -18.43 1.23 -16.01
C ARG A 17 -17.58 1.54 -17.23
N GLU A 18 -18.24 1.77 -18.36
CA GLU A 18 -17.58 2.21 -19.59
C GLU A 18 -16.99 3.62 -19.42
N LEU A 19 -15.80 3.82 -19.98
CA LEU A 19 -15.14 5.13 -20.01
C LEU A 19 -15.26 5.74 -21.42
N PRO A 20 -15.43 7.07 -21.54
CA PRO A 20 -15.47 8.07 -20.47
C PRO A 20 -16.83 8.13 -19.76
N THR A 21 -16.82 8.31 -18.44
CA THR A 21 -18.02 8.53 -17.63
C THR A 21 -18.00 9.92 -16.98
N ASN A 22 -19.17 10.49 -16.71
CA ASN A 22 -19.32 11.80 -16.07
C ASN A 22 -19.24 11.73 -14.54
N SER A 23 -19.29 10.53 -13.95
CA SER A 23 -19.24 10.32 -12.49
C SER A 23 -17.85 9.86 -12.04
N SER A 24 -17.32 10.42 -10.96
CA SER A 24 -16.10 9.89 -10.31
C SER A 24 -16.35 8.54 -9.64
N PHE A 25 -15.30 7.76 -9.45
CA PHE A 25 -15.33 6.55 -8.66
C PHE A 25 -15.20 6.91 -7.17
N GLU A 26 -16.20 6.53 -6.38
CA GLU A 26 -16.28 6.77 -4.93
C GLU A 26 -15.63 5.61 -4.16
N CYS A 27 -14.38 5.31 -4.49
CA CYS A 27 -13.64 4.19 -3.91
C CYS A 27 -12.12 4.42 -4.02
N ASP A 28 -11.35 3.73 -3.18
CA ASP A 28 -9.90 3.88 -3.13
C ASP A 28 -9.17 3.03 -4.18
N ILE A 29 -9.68 1.84 -4.48
CA ILE A 29 -9.05 0.90 -5.41
C ILE A 29 -9.94 0.74 -6.63
N ILE A 30 -9.39 1.06 -7.80
CA ILE A 30 -10.07 0.97 -9.09
C ILE A 30 -9.33 -0.04 -9.94
N GLU A 31 -10.05 -1.03 -10.44
CA GLU A 31 -9.56 -1.89 -11.51
C GLU A 31 -10.07 -1.39 -12.86
N THR A 32 -9.17 -1.29 -13.83
CA THR A 32 -9.50 -0.94 -15.20
C THR A 32 -9.14 -2.09 -16.12
N GLU A 33 -10.03 -2.32 -17.08
CA GLU A 33 -9.88 -3.33 -18.11
C GLU A 33 -9.75 -2.62 -19.46
N CYS A 34 -8.75 -3.03 -20.26
CA CYS A 34 -8.54 -2.52 -21.60
C CYS A 34 -8.54 -3.68 -22.58
N ASN A 35 -9.60 -3.77 -23.39
CA ASN A 35 -9.70 -4.68 -24.52
C ASN A 35 -9.35 -3.92 -25.80
N ARG A 36 -8.21 -4.23 -26.42
CA ARG A 36 -7.78 -3.62 -27.69
C ARG A 36 -8.27 -4.44 -28.87
N GLU A 37 -8.97 -3.80 -29.80
CA GLU A 37 -9.35 -4.43 -31.08
C GLU A 37 -8.11 -5.00 -31.79
N GLY A 38 -8.15 -6.30 -32.11
CA GLY A 38 -7.05 -7.01 -32.78
C GLY A 38 -6.08 -7.74 -31.85
N TYR A 39 -6.24 -7.62 -30.53
CA TYR A 39 -5.51 -8.41 -29.54
C TYR A 39 -6.49 -9.30 -28.75
N ASN A 40 -6.13 -10.58 -28.56
CA ASN A 40 -6.94 -11.53 -27.79
C ASN A 40 -6.66 -11.47 -26.28
N GLU A 41 -5.87 -10.49 -25.83
CA GLU A 41 -5.47 -10.33 -24.44
C GLU A 41 -6.13 -9.09 -23.86
N THR A 42 -6.80 -9.29 -22.74
CA THR A 42 -7.37 -8.22 -21.93
C THR A 42 -6.30 -7.73 -20.95
N GLU A 43 -5.97 -6.44 -21.00
CA GLU A 43 -5.04 -5.83 -20.05
C GLU A 43 -5.82 -5.35 -18.81
N HIS A 44 -5.40 -5.78 -17.63
CA HIS A 44 -5.95 -5.34 -16.35
C HIS A 44 -4.95 -4.43 -15.62
N TYR A 45 -5.43 -3.31 -15.08
CA TYR A 45 -4.63 -2.38 -14.29
C TYR A 45 -5.33 -2.01 -12.99
N LEU A 46 -4.58 -2.03 -11.90
CA LEU A 46 -5.01 -1.54 -10.59
C LEU A 46 -4.51 -0.12 -10.37
N HIS A 47 -5.42 0.77 -10.02
CA HIS A 47 -5.14 2.13 -9.62
C HIS A 47 -5.57 2.34 -8.17
N MET A 48 -4.71 3.00 -7.40
CA MET A 48 -5.01 3.40 -6.02
C MET A 48 -5.15 4.92 -5.94
N GLN A 49 -6.23 5.36 -5.33
CA GLN A 49 -6.53 6.75 -5.01
C GLN A 49 -7.07 6.82 -3.58
N ILE A 50 -7.18 8.02 -3.03
CA ILE A 50 -7.84 8.26 -1.73
C ILE A 50 -9.14 8.97 -2.04
N TYR A 51 -10.26 8.31 -1.83
CA TYR A 51 -11.58 8.94 -1.91
C TYR A 51 -12.00 9.44 -0.52
N GLU A 52 -11.90 10.74 -0.32
CA GLU A 52 -12.24 11.37 0.96
C GLU A 52 -13.75 11.44 1.17
N ASN A 53 -14.25 10.79 2.21
CA ASN A 53 -15.64 10.96 2.65
C ASN A 53 -15.80 12.26 3.45
N GLU A 54 -16.74 13.09 3.04
CA GLU A 54 -17.17 14.34 3.69
C GLU A 54 -17.60 14.15 5.17
N THR A 55 -17.85 12.91 5.61
CA THR A 55 -18.42 12.57 6.92
C THR A 55 -17.42 12.32 8.04
N SER A 56 -16.14 12.62 7.84
CA SER A 56 -15.16 12.49 8.91
C SER A 56 -15.31 13.65 9.90
N GLU A 57 -16.29 13.53 10.80
CA GLU A 57 -16.26 14.26 12.07
C GLU A 57 -14.87 14.05 12.66
N SER A 58 -14.14 15.15 12.85
CA SER A 58 -12.85 15.15 13.53
C SER A 58 -13.10 14.76 14.99
N GLN A 59 -13.25 13.46 15.24
CA GLN A 59 -13.02 12.91 16.55
C GLN A 59 -11.55 13.12 16.82
N THR A 60 -11.25 14.26 17.45
CA THR A 60 -9.96 14.57 18.05
C THR A 60 -9.78 13.64 19.24
N SER A 61 -9.63 12.34 18.95
CA SER A 61 -9.21 11.37 19.95
C SER A 61 -7.81 11.79 20.38
N SER A 62 -7.58 11.87 21.68
CA SER A 62 -6.26 12.19 22.21
C SER A 62 -5.23 11.07 21.99
N LEU A 63 -5.59 10.02 21.27
CA LEU A 63 -4.73 8.89 20.98
C LEU A 63 -3.78 9.23 19.82
N PRO A 64 -2.51 8.79 19.89
CA PRO A 64 -1.58 8.98 18.79
C PRO A 64 -2.01 8.15 17.57
N ASN A 65 -2.05 8.78 16.41
CA ASN A 65 -2.20 8.07 15.13
C ASN A 65 -0.85 7.45 14.75
N VAL A 66 -0.82 6.13 14.54
CA VAL A 66 0.37 5.40 14.14
C VAL A 66 0.21 4.93 12.69
N HIS A 67 1.09 5.40 11.81
CA HIS A 67 1.15 4.96 10.42
C HIS A 67 2.38 4.08 10.20
N MET A 68 2.16 2.88 9.66
CA MET A 68 3.23 1.96 9.29
C MET A 68 3.33 1.87 7.77
N ILE A 69 4.51 2.16 7.23
CA ILE A 69 4.80 2.05 5.79
C ILE A 69 5.85 0.96 5.61
N MET A 70 5.51 -0.08 4.86
CA MET A 70 6.40 -1.20 4.56
C MET A 70 6.82 -1.16 3.09
N ILE A 71 8.13 -1.23 2.85
CA ILE A 71 8.71 -1.26 1.49
C ILE A 71 9.30 -2.65 1.27
N ASP A 72 8.60 -3.50 0.52
CA ASP A 72 9.04 -4.86 0.24
C ASP A 72 10.10 -4.92 -0.88
N SER A 73 10.90 -6.00 -0.89
CA SER A 73 11.88 -6.33 -1.93
C SER A 73 13.04 -5.34 -2.11
N THR A 74 13.34 -4.53 -1.09
CA THR A 74 14.48 -3.59 -1.11
C THR A 74 15.51 -3.90 -0.04
N SER A 75 16.79 -3.67 -0.35
CA SER A 75 17.87 -3.70 0.65
C SER A 75 18.21 -2.29 1.11
N THR A 76 18.80 -2.17 2.31
CA THR A 76 19.28 -0.88 2.84
C THR A 76 20.21 -0.15 1.87
N PHE A 77 21.07 -0.87 1.13
CA PHE A 77 21.95 -0.28 0.12
C PHE A 77 21.18 0.28 -1.07
N MET A 78 20.15 -0.42 -1.54
CA MET A 78 19.31 0.04 -2.64
C MET A 78 18.52 1.28 -2.25
N VAL A 79 17.94 1.31 -1.05
CA VAL A 79 17.22 2.49 -0.55
C VAL A 79 18.16 3.70 -0.43
N LYS A 80 19.37 3.51 0.11
CA LYS A 80 20.38 4.58 0.22
C LYS A 80 20.78 5.17 -1.14
N ARG A 81 20.83 4.35 -2.20
CA ARG A 81 21.24 4.77 -3.54
C ARG A 81 20.07 5.35 -4.36
N SER A 82 18.92 4.70 -4.33
CA SER A 82 17.78 5.01 -5.19
C SER A 82 16.81 6.03 -4.57
N LEU A 83 16.73 6.11 -3.23
CA LEU A 83 15.83 7.03 -2.52
C LEU A 83 16.57 8.00 -1.57
N PRO A 84 17.66 8.66 -1.99
CA PRO A 84 18.43 9.54 -1.11
C PRO A 84 17.64 10.77 -0.66
N ARG A 85 16.73 11.28 -1.50
CA ARG A 85 15.86 12.42 -1.17
C ARG A 85 14.85 12.06 -0.09
N THR A 86 14.21 10.90 -0.21
CA THR A 86 13.26 10.38 0.78
C THR A 86 13.92 10.17 2.14
N LEU A 87 15.10 9.55 2.17
CA LEU A 87 15.86 9.37 3.42
C LEU A 87 16.22 10.69 4.09
N ARG A 88 16.63 11.70 3.32
CA ARG A 88 16.92 13.04 3.85
C ARG A 88 15.68 13.70 4.44
N PHE A 89 14.53 13.60 3.74
CA PHE A 89 13.27 14.14 4.24
C PHE A 89 12.84 13.46 5.54
N LEU A 90 12.88 12.13 5.59
CA LEU A 90 12.53 11.36 6.79
C LEU A 90 13.40 11.78 7.99
N LYS A 91 14.73 11.85 7.81
CA LYS A 91 15.64 12.20 8.91
C LYS A 91 15.56 13.66 9.33
N ASN A 92 15.59 14.58 8.37
CA ASN A 92 15.77 16.00 8.66
C ASN A 92 14.45 16.71 8.94
N SER A 93 13.37 16.32 8.26
CA SER A 93 12.06 16.98 8.37
C SER A 93 11.14 16.26 9.35
N LEU A 94 11.21 14.92 9.41
CA LEU A 94 10.35 14.11 10.27
C LEU A 94 11.06 13.56 11.51
N GLY A 95 12.36 13.85 11.69
CA GLY A 95 13.13 13.39 12.85
C GLY A 95 13.29 11.86 12.92
N ALA A 96 13.19 11.16 11.78
CA ALA A 96 13.22 9.71 11.76
C ALA A 96 14.57 9.15 12.23
N VAL A 97 14.50 8.12 13.09
CA VAL A 97 15.67 7.37 13.56
C VAL A 97 15.88 6.17 12.64
N GLN A 98 17.05 6.10 12.01
CA GLN A 98 17.44 4.93 11.23
C GLN A 98 18.08 3.88 12.15
N MET A 99 17.51 2.68 12.18
CA MET A 99 18.06 1.54 12.89
C MET A 99 19.07 0.81 12.00
N ASP A 100 20.33 1.24 12.05
CA ASP A 100 21.40 0.50 11.37
C ASP A 100 21.57 -0.89 12.02
N PHE A 101 21.91 -1.88 11.19
CA PHE A 101 22.12 -3.30 11.58
C PHE A 101 20.86 -4.08 12.02
N LEU A 102 19.66 -3.53 11.85
CA LEU A 102 18.43 -4.32 11.95
C LEU A 102 18.33 -5.25 10.73
N ASN A 103 18.58 -6.54 10.96
CA ASN A 103 18.62 -7.55 9.90
C ASN A 103 17.29 -8.29 9.74
N LYS A 104 17.08 -8.83 8.54
CA LYS A 104 15.98 -9.76 8.24
C LYS A 104 16.12 -11.04 9.07
N VAL A 105 15.00 -11.61 9.49
CA VAL A 105 14.92 -12.88 10.24
C VAL A 105 15.00 -14.09 9.30
N GLY A 106 14.46 -13.99 8.09
CA GLY A 106 14.47 -15.08 7.11
C GLY A 106 14.29 -14.61 5.67
N ASP A 107 14.17 -15.57 4.75
CA ASP A 107 13.93 -15.29 3.33
C ASP A 107 12.44 -15.11 3.03
N ASN A 108 12.12 -14.16 2.15
CA ASN A 108 10.76 -13.71 1.78
C ASN A 108 10.08 -12.82 2.84
N SER A 109 8.92 -12.26 2.49
CA SER A 109 8.23 -11.24 3.28
C SER A 109 7.61 -11.80 4.56
N ARG A 110 7.06 -13.02 4.52
CA ARG A 110 6.36 -13.66 5.66
C ARG A 110 7.24 -13.83 6.91
N PRO A 111 8.43 -14.45 6.87
CA PRO A 111 9.25 -14.62 8.07
C PRO A 111 9.85 -13.30 8.59
N ASN A 112 9.73 -12.18 7.86
CA ASN A 112 10.19 -10.87 8.31
C ASN A 112 9.06 -10.01 8.89
N GLY A 113 7.86 -10.06 8.28
CA GLY A 113 6.70 -9.31 8.74
C GLY A 113 6.17 -9.79 10.08
N PHE A 114 6.09 -11.11 10.30
CA PHE A 114 5.56 -11.66 11.55
C PHE A 114 6.40 -11.26 12.78
N PRO A 115 7.74 -11.43 12.79
CA PRO A 115 8.56 -11.00 13.93
C PRO A 115 8.56 -9.50 14.15
N LEU A 116 8.49 -8.70 13.07
CA LEU A 116 8.43 -7.25 13.16
C LEU A 116 7.16 -6.75 13.87
N LEU A 117 6.01 -7.37 13.59
CA LEU A 117 4.72 -6.95 14.13
C LEU A 117 4.39 -7.58 15.49
N PHE A 118 4.73 -8.85 15.68
CA PHE A 118 4.30 -9.63 16.85
C PHE A 118 5.43 -9.88 17.87
N GLY A 119 6.67 -9.52 17.53
CA GLY A 119 7.84 -9.75 18.39
C GLY A 119 8.16 -11.23 18.60
N LYS A 120 7.60 -12.13 17.80
CA LYS A 120 7.82 -13.58 17.86
C LYS A 120 8.28 -14.10 16.50
N SER A 121 9.34 -14.90 16.48
CA SER A 121 9.66 -15.70 15.31
C SER A 121 8.55 -16.71 15.08
N VAL A 122 8.14 -16.90 13.83
CA VAL A 122 7.37 -18.09 13.44
C VAL A 122 8.34 -19.25 13.52
N GLU A 123 8.44 -19.85 14.71
CA GLU A 123 9.20 -21.06 14.93
C GLU A 123 8.59 -22.16 14.04
N LYS A 124 9.44 -22.93 13.39
CA LYS A 124 9.03 -24.12 12.63
C LYS A 124 8.79 -25.27 13.58
#